data_AF-A0A9Q3JPD4-F1
#
_entry.id   AF-A0A9Q3JPD4-F1
#
_cell.length_a   1.000
_cell.length_b   1.000
_cell.length_c   1.000
_cell.angle_alpha   90.00
_cell.angle_beta   90.00
_cell.angle_gamma   90.00
#
_symmetry.space_group_name_H-M   'P 1'
#
loop_
_entity.id
_entity.type
_entity.pdbx_description
1 polymer ?
#
loop_
_entity_poly.entity_id
_entity_poly.type
_entity_poly.pdbx_seq_one_letter_code
_entity_poly.pdbx_strand_id
1 'polypeptide(L)'
;MTLAERISTKRTTGFYTFELQFGQLPLLPNDIETRTFLAVEWHKISTTEELLEARSKQLGGKEEMRSKAAEKLKKSREDSMKYWDKRMAQLLRSPLKPGELVLVYNKTTETNWGLIFKKN
;
A
#
# COMPACT_ATOMS: atom_id res chain seq x y z
N MET A 1 -3.53 -7.35 -22.16
CA MET A 1 -2.53 -6.36 -21.73
C MET A 1 -2.00 -6.78 -20.37
N THR A 2 -0.75 -7.24 -20.29
CA THR A 2 -0.18 -7.86 -19.08
C THR A 2 0.24 -6.78 -18.07
N LEU A 3 0.38 -7.14 -16.79
CA LEU A 3 0.87 -6.24 -15.74
C LEU A 3 2.23 -5.60 -16.09
N ALA A 4 3.07 -6.31 -16.84
CA ALA A 4 4.39 -5.85 -17.29
C ALA A 4 4.32 -4.66 -18.27
N GLU A 5 3.29 -4.57 -19.11
CA GLU A 5 3.13 -3.43 -20.03
C GLU A 5 2.78 -2.13 -19.29
N ARG A 6 2.28 -2.24 -18.05
CA ARG A 6 1.78 -1.10 -17.28
C ARG A 6 2.85 -0.31 -16.53
N ILE A 7 4.01 -0.93 -16.37
CA ILE A 7 5.16 -0.40 -15.64
C ILE A 7 6.27 0.11 -16.57
N SER A 8 6.01 0.13 -17.89
CA SER A 8 6.91 0.73 -18.87
C SER A 8 6.52 2.19 -19.13
N THR A 9 7.52 3.06 -19.20
CA THR A 9 7.33 4.48 -19.48
C THR A 9 7.00 4.69 -20.96
N LYS A 10 5.87 5.35 -21.26
CA LYS A 10 5.56 5.70 -22.65
C LYS A 10 6.43 6.88 -23.10
N ARG A 11 7.09 6.76 -24.27
CA ARG A 11 7.97 7.82 -24.81
C ARG A 11 7.24 9.15 -25.04
N THR A 12 5.97 9.12 -25.42
CA THR A 12 5.20 10.34 -25.74
C THR A 12 4.81 11.15 -24.51
N THR A 13 4.50 10.49 -23.39
CA THR A 13 4.05 11.15 -22.15
C THR A 13 5.13 11.21 -21.08
N GLY A 14 6.15 10.35 -21.13
CA GLY A 14 7.18 10.24 -20.10
C GLY A 14 6.71 9.61 -18.79
N PHE A 15 5.45 9.14 -18.74
CA PHE A 15 4.84 8.54 -17.55
C PHE A 15 4.58 7.05 -17.74
N TYR A 16 4.52 6.31 -16.63
CA TYR A 16 4.04 4.93 -16.65
C TYR A 16 2.54 4.92 -16.96
N THR A 17 2.08 3.94 -17.73
CA THR A 17 0.63 3.83 -17.99
C THR A 17 -0.16 3.51 -16.72
N PHE A 18 0.48 2.87 -15.73
CA PHE A 18 -0.06 2.69 -14.38
C PHE A 18 -0.31 4.03 -13.67
N GLU A 19 0.66 4.96 -13.68
CA GLU A 19 0.52 6.28 -13.05
C GLU A 19 -0.64 7.08 -13.64
N LEU A 20 -0.79 7.06 -14.96
CA LEU A 20 -1.87 7.78 -15.63
C LEU A 20 -3.25 7.24 -15.26
N GLN A 21 -3.36 5.94 -14.96
CA GLN A 21 -4.64 5.33 -14.60
C GLN A 21 -4.99 5.50 -13.11
N PHE A 22 -4.00 5.38 -12.23
CA PHE A 22 -4.23 5.31 -10.79
C PHE A 22 -3.76 6.55 -10.02
N GLY A 23 -3.04 7.47 -10.67
CA GLY A 23 -2.46 8.66 -10.03
C GLY A 23 -1.36 8.34 -9.01
N GLN A 24 -0.77 7.14 -9.09
CA GLN A 24 0.19 6.62 -8.12
C GLN A 24 1.32 5.87 -8.85
N LEU A 25 2.53 5.91 -8.31
CA LEU A 25 3.66 5.12 -8.81
C LEU A 25 3.39 3.61 -8.61
N PRO A 26 3.69 2.75 -9.60
CA PRO A 26 3.57 1.31 -9.42
C PRO A 26 4.61 0.81 -8.41
N LEU A 27 4.20 -0.02 -7.46
CA LEU A 27 5.11 -0.78 -6.62
C LEU A 27 5.58 -2.03 -7.38
N LEU A 28 6.84 -2.07 -7.79
CA LEU A 28 7.39 -3.22 -8.48
C LEU A 28 7.69 -4.35 -7.50
N PRO A 29 7.63 -5.62 -7.94
CA PRO A 29 8.15 -6.73 -7.13
C PRO A 29 9.58 -6.47 -6.64
N ASN A 30 10.41 -5.85 -7.49
CA ASN A 30 11.74 -5.43 -7.11
C ASN A 30 11.75 -4.36 -6.02
N ASP A 31 10.79 -3.43 -5.95
CA ASP A 31 10.72 -2.42 -4.88
C ASP A 31 10.35 -3.04 -3.52
N ILE A 32 9.59 -4.13 -3.56
CA ILE A 32 9.23 -4.93 -2.38
C ILE A 32 10.43 -5.80 -1.95
N GLU A 33 11.14 -6.40 -2.92
CA GLU A 33 12.30 -7.26 -2.67
C GLU A 33 13.59 -6.48 -2.35
N THR A 34 13.78 -5.28 -2.89
CA THR A 34 14.99 -4.46 -2.67
C THR A 34 15.16 -4.04 -1.24
N ARG A 35 14.10 -3.93 -0.43
CA ARG A 35 14.25 -3.76 1.02
C ARG A 35 15.04 -4.90 1.66
N THR A 36 14.87 -6.13 1.19
CA THR A 36 15.69 -7.27 1.63
C THR A 36 17.05 -7.35 0.93
N PHE A 37 17.20 -6.73 -0.23
CA PHE A 37 18.50 -6.59 -0.90
C PHE A 37 19.40 -5.55 -0.20
N LEU A 38 18.84 -4.42 0.26
CA LEU A 38 19.54 -3.37 1.00
C LEU A 38 19.88 -3.75 2.45
N ALA A 39 19.33 -4.85 2.97
CA ALA A 39 19.63 -5.34 4.31
C ALA A 39 21.07 -5.87 4.45
N VAL A 40 21.71 -6.22 3.32
CA VAL A 40 23.09 -6.71 3.29
C VAL A 40 24.01 -5.55 2.89
N GLU A 41 25.06 -5.33 3.67
CA GLU A 41 26.07 -4.30 3.43
C GLU A 41 27.04 -4.73 2.30
N TRP A 42 26.56 -4.75 1.06
CA TRP A 42 27.33 -5.22 -0.10
C TRP A 42 28.67 -4.49 -0.29
N HIS A 43 28.77 -3.23 0.15
CA HIS A 43 29.98 -2.44 0.09
C HIS A 43 31.14 -2.99 0.95
N LYS A 44 30.85 -3.87 1.91
CA LYS A 44 31.86 -4.53 2.76
C LYS A 44 32.31 -5.89 2.22
N ILE A 45 31.62 -6.40 1.19
CA ILE A 45 31.90 -7.71 0.60
C ILE A 45 32.89 -7.52 -0.54
N SER A 46 34.05 -8.15 -0.40
CA SER A 46 35.17 -8.00 -1.35
C SER A 46 35.55 -9.30 -2.03
N THR A 47 35.26 -10.45 -1.40
CA THR A 47 35.62 -11.77 -1.91
C THR A 47 34.41 -12.64 -2.25
N THR A 48 34.64 -13.67 -3.07
CA THR A 48 33.59 -14.59 -3.51
C THR A 48 33.06 -15.46 -2.36
N GLU A 49 33.91 -15.81 -1.40
CA GLU A 49 33.52 -16.58 -0.22
C GLU A 49 32.61 -15.76 0.71
N GLU A 50 32.96 -14.51 0.99
CA GLU A 50 32.11 -13.56 1.74
C GLU A 50 30.75 -13.37 1.07
N LEU A 51 30.74 -13.29 -0.27
CA LEU A 51 29.51 -13.17 -1.04
C LEU A 51 28.62 -14.40 -0.86
N LEU A 52 29.19 -15.60 -0.92
CA LEU A 52 28.46 -16.85 -0.73
C LEU A 52 27.91 -16.96 0.71
N GLU A 53 28.70 -16.57 1.70
CA GLU A 53 28.27 -16.57 3.10
C GLU A 53 27.10 -15.59 3.33
N ALA A 54 27.24 -14.35 2.85
CA ALA A 54 26.20 -13.34 2.94
C ALA A 54 24.91 -13.78 2.23
N ARG A 55 25.05 -14.40 1.05
CA ARG A 55 23.90 -14.90 0.29
C ARG A 55 23.23 -16.09 0.97
N SER A 56 24.00 -16.99 1.57
CA SER A 56 23.47 -18.12 2.35
C SER A 56 22.68 -17.62 3.57
N LYS A 57 23.23 -16.65 4.32
CA LYS A 57 22.53 -15.99 5.44
C LYS A 57 21.26 -15.28 4.99
N GLN A 58 21.30 -14.59 3.85
CA GLN A 58 20.13 -13.90 3.29
C GLN A 58 19.01 -14.89 2.92
N LEU A 59 19.36 -16.03 2.31
CA LEU A 59 18.39 -17.06 1.94
C LEU A 59 17.83 -17.78 3.18
N GLY A 60 18.68 -18.10 4.17
CA GLY A 60 18.26 -18.73 5.42
C GLY A 60 17.39 -17.83 6.30
N GLY A 61 17.68 -16.53 6.35
CA GLY A 61 16.93 -15.56 7.15
C GLY A 61 15.65 -15.01 6.50
N LYS A 62 15.38 -15.36 5.24
CA LYS A 62 14.27 -14.78 4.46
C LYS A 62 12.89 -15.01 5.10
N GLU A 63 12.64 -16.23 5.59
CA GLU A 63 11.33 -16.58 6.14
C GLU A 63 11.11 -15.93 7.51
N GLU A 64 12.13 -15.91 8.37
CA GLU A 64 12.08 -15.25 9.67
C GLU A 64 11.91 -13.73 9.53
N MET A 65 12.65 -13.10 8.60
CA MET A 65 12.49 -11.68 8.29
C MET A 65 11.10 -11.36 7.75
N ARG A 66 10.54 -12.22 6.90
CA ARG A 66 9.18 -12.08 6.37
C ARG A 66 8.13 -12.16 7.48
N SER A 67 8.26 -13.12 8.38
CA SER A 67 7.37 -13.26 9.53
C SER A 67 7.41 -12.02 10.44
N LYS A 68 8.62 -11.56 10.82
CA LYS A 68 8.80 -10.34 11.62
C LYS A 68 8.24 -9.10 10.93
N ALA A 69 8.38 -8.98 9.61
CA ALA A 69 7.81 -7.88 8.85
C ALA A 69 6.28 -7.91 8.85
N ALA A 70 5.67 -9.10 8.70
CA ALA A 70 4.23 -9.28 8.77
C ALA A 70 3.68 -8.91 10.16
N GLU A 71 4.35 -9.34 11.23
CA GLU A 71 3.98 -8.97 12.61
C GLU A 71 4.04 -7.45 12.83
N LYS A 72 5.12 -6.80 12.38
CA LYS A 72 5.24 -5.33 12.46
C LYS A 72 4.13 -4.63 11.69
N LEU A 73 3.78 -5.12 10.51
CA LEU A 73 2.72 -4.55 9.68
C LEU A 73 1.35 -4.70 10.36
N LYS A 74 1.08 -5.87 10.94
CA LYS A 74 -0.14 -6.13 11.72
C LYS A 74 -0.24 -5.19 12.92
N LYS A 75 0.84 -5.06 13.70
CA LYS A 75 0.90 -4.15 14.86
C LYS A 75 0.68 -2.68 14.45
N SER A 76 1.34 -2.23 13.38
CA SER A 76 1.15 -0.87 12.86
C SER A 76 -0.30 -0.60 12.43
N ARG A 77 -0.96 -1.61 11.83
CA ARG A 77 -2.38 -1.52 11.46
C ARG A 77 -3.29 -1.45 12.68
N GLU A 78 -3.03 -2.27 13.70
CA GLU A 78 -3.77 -2.23 14.98
C GLU A 78 -3.59 -0.88 15.68
N ASP A 79 -2.38 -0.33 15.70
CA ASP A 79 -2.10 0.98 16.29
C ASP A 79 -2.78 2.11 15.52
N SER A 80 -2.82 2.02 14.19
CA SER A 80 -3.54 2.96 13.33
C SER A 80 -5.05 2.90 13.60
N MET A 81 -5.62 1.71 13.74
CA MET A 81 -7.03 1.51 14.09
C MET A 81 -7.32 2.13 15.46
N LYS A 82 -6.55 1.81 16.50
CA LYS A 82 -6.69 2.39 17.84
C LYS A 82 -6.58 3.92 17.83
N TYR A 83 -5.66 4.46 17.05
CA TYR A 83 -5.51 5.90 16.88
C TYR A 83 -6.77 6.53 16.29
N TRP A 84 -7.30 5.95 15.21
CA TRP A 84 -8.52 6.43 14.57
C TRP A 84 -9.74 6.24 15.47
N ASP A 85 -9.88 5.12 16.17
CA ASP A 85 -10.96 4.88 17.12
C ASP A 85 -10.96 5.93 18.23
N LYS A 86 -9.79 6.25 18.80
CA LYS A 86 -9.65 7.33 19.79
C LYS A 86 -9.98 8.70 19.20
N ARG A 87 -9.47 8.99 17.99
CA ARG A 87 -9.67 10.28 17.32
C ARG A 87 -11.14 10.50 16.94
N MET A 88 -11.82 9.44 16.51
CA MET A 88 -13.22 9.44 16.12
C MET A 88 -14.14 9.10 17.29
N ALA A 89 -13.63 8.92 18.51
CA ALA A 89 -14.43 8.54 19.68
C ALA A 89 -15.55 9.54 19.98
N GLN A 90 -15.34 10.83 19.68
CA GLN A 90 -16.37 11.86 19.82
C GLN A 90 -17.44 11.80 18.72
N LEU A 91 -17.14 11.16 17.58
CA LEU A 91 -18.06 10.95 16.45
C LEU A 91 -18.74 9.58 16.48
N LEU A 92 -18.21 8.63 17.27
CA LEU A 92 -18.80 7.31 17.48
C LEU A 92 -20.13 7.48 18.24
N ARG A 93 -21.24 7.37 17.49
CA ARG A 93 -22.57 7.24 18.08
C ARG A 93 -22.69 5.92 18.83
N SER A 94 -23.60 5.88 19.81
CA SER A 94 -24.07 4.62 20.39
C SER A 94 -24.48 3.65 19.26
N PRO A 95 -24.26 2.34 19.43
CA PRO A 95 -24.63 1.35 18.41
C PRO A 95 -26.12 1.49 18.07
N LEU A 96 -26.42 1.56 16.77
CA LEU A 96 -27.77 1.71 16.25
C LEU A 96 -28.61 0.49 16.62
N LYS A 97 -29.85 0.71 17.04
CA LYS A 97 -30.78 -0.37 17.36
C LYS A 97 -31.46 -0.88 16.07
N PRO A 98 -31.77 -2.19 15.97
CA PRO A 98 -32.57 -2.70 14.87
C PRO A 98 -33.91 -1.94 14.78
N GLY A 99 -34.25 -1.43 13.60
CA GLY A 99 -35.46 -0.63 13.35
C GLY A 99 -35.30 0.88 13.47
N GLU A 100 -34.11 1.38 13.83
CA GLU A 100 -33.82 2.81 13.93
C GLU A 100 -33.60 3.44 12.55
N LEU A 101 -34.31 4.52 12.24
CA LEU A 101 -34.15 5.25 10.97
C LEU A 101 -32.85 6.05 10.98
N VAL A 102 -32.02 5.85 9.96
CA VAL A 102 -30.75 6.56 9.80
C VAL A 102 -30.64 7.26 8.46
N LEU A 103 -30.05 8.45 8.48
CA LEU A 103 -29.71 9.17 7.26
C LEU A 103 -28.41 8.62 6.70
N VAL A 104 -28.48 7.89 5.58
CA VAL A 104 -27.30 7.37 4.90
C VAL A 104 -26.84 8.41 3.89
N TYR A 105 -25.62 8.93 4.09
CA TYR A 105 -25.01 9.83 3.14
C TYR A 105 -24.58 9.06 1.88
N ASN A 106 -25.19 9.38 0.73
CA ASN A 106 -24.87 8.77 -0.56
C ASN A 106 -23.95 9.68 -1.37
N LYS A 107 -22.65 9.39 -1.34
CA LYS A 107 -21.61 10.18 -2.04
C LYS A 107 -21.80 10.25 -3.56
N THR A 108 -22.47 9.28 -4.18
CA THR A 108 -22.72 9.29 -5.64
C THR A 108 -23.68 10.41 -6.06
N THR A 109 -24.50 10.90 -5.13
CA THR A 109 -25.44 11.99 -5.42
C THR A 109 -24.74 13.35 -5.51
N GLU A 110 -23.67 13.60 -4.74
CA GLU A 110 -22.89 14.86 -4.79
C GLU A 110 -22.45 15.26 -6.19
N THR A 111 -21.95 14.29 -6.97
CA THR A 111 -21.51 14.54 -8.35
C THR A 111 -22.69 14.80 -9.30
N ASN A 112 -23.88 14.27 -8.99
CA ASN A 112 -25.07 14.38 -9.82
C ASN A 112 -25.94 15.62 -9.53
N TRP A 113 -25.89 16.21 -8.33
CA TRP A 113 -26.71 17.39 -8.00
C TRP A 113 -26.45 18.58 -8.94
N GLY A 114 -25.22 18.76 -9.42
CA GLY A 114 -24.89 19.80 -10.40
C GLY A 114 -25.47 19.56 -11.81
N LEU A 115 -25.88 18.33 -12.13
CA LEU A 115 -26.46 17.95 -13.42
C LEU A 115 -28.00 17.96 -13.38
N ILE A 116 -28.59 17.66 -12.22
CA ILE A 116 -30.05 17.60 -12.04
C ILE A 116 -30.68 19.00 -12.15
N PHE A 117 -30.00 20.05 -11.70
CA PHE A 117 -30.48 21.44 -11.78
C PHE A 117 -29.98 22.22 -13.00
N LYS A 118 -29.21 21.58 -13.90
CA LYS A 118 -28.63 22.22 -15.10
C LYS A 118 -29.56 22.27 -16.31
N LYS A 119 -30.82 21.84 -16.15
CA LYS A 119 -31.82 21.83 -17.22
C LYS A 119 -32.87 22.92 -16.94
N ASN A 120 -32.55 24.13 -17.36
CA ASN A 120 -33.48 25.20 -17.73
C ASN A 120 -32.88 25.91 -18.96
#